data_AF-A0A497EJY1-F1
#
_entry.id   AF-A0A497EJY1-F1
#
_cell.length_a   1.000
_cell.length_b   1.000
_cell.length_c   1.000
_cell.angle_alpha   90.00
_cell.angle_beta   90.00
_cell.angle_gamma   90.00
#
_symmetry.space_group_name_H-M   'P 1'
#
loop_
_entity.id
_entity.type
_entity.pdbx_description
1 polymer ?
#
loop_
_entity_poly.entity_id
_entity_poly.type
_entity_poly.pdbx_seq_one_letter_code
_entity_poly.pdbx_strand_id
1 'polypeptide(L)'
;MRCRKRLETGVMIPSRDRVVMRSRRNRYVTITIVMVGLAIFLSASVLGQIQVQVVAVGKTPLKRNSDDARLVKVDKNGKIEIPLVEVDEQVSKYLEQAREMIQKKDYASAIEILQALLNCPKQCYVATSDGHRFVSIAYKAMEIISTLPADAMALYRRLYDPTAKRMFNLAAERLDESILRDITVRYLYTSYGDDALNLLGAILFDRGEFTQAAECWQRVLRLRRKGSRIEKDKLNEAVLLSKIAVASYLAGDTDTAEKVLKLLRRQFSDARAKLAGKEQNVFEYT
;
A
#
# COMPACT_ATOMS: atom_id res chain seq x y z
N MET A 1 72.01 -6.07 19.90
CA MET A 1 73.11 -6.48 20.80
C MET A 1 73.36 -5.32 21.78
N ARG A 2 73.24 -5.56 23.12
CA ARG A 2 73.69 -4.78 24.33
C ARG A 2 73.36 -3.27 24.38
N CYS A 3 72.56 -2.66 25.28
CA CYS A 3 72.19 -2.82 26.71
C CYS A 3 73.14 -2.20 27.78
N ARG A 4 72.54 -1.37 28.67
CA ARG A 4 72.92 -0.85 30.03
C ARG A 4 73.79 0.42 30.10
N LYS A 5 73.68 1.35 31.08
CA LYS A 5 72.88 1.59 32.33
C LYS A 5 73.17 3.03 32.82
N ARG A 6 72.21 3.77 33.43
CA ARG A 6 72.13 4.31 34.85
C ARG A 6 73.33 5.15 35.37
N LEU A 7 73.25 6.22 36.19
CA LEU A 7 72.25 6.73 37.18
C LEU A 7 72.77 8.06 37.84
N GLU A 8 71.87 8.77 38.56
CA GLU A 8 72.04 9.76 39.68
C GLU A 8 72.46 11.23 39.33
N THR A 9 72.08 12.32 40.02
CA THR A 9 71.69 12.63 41.42
C THR A 9 70.97 14.00 41.55
N GLY A 10 70.16 14.19 42.60
CA GLY A 10 69.86 15.49 43.25
C GLY A 10 68.37 15.88 43.24
N VAL A 11 67.66 16.23 44.32
CA VAL A 11 68.01 16.69 45.68
C VAL A 11 66.80 16.44 46.63
N MET A 12 67.07 16.29 47.94
CA MET A 12 66.10 16.05 49.04
C MET A 12 65.48 17.33 49.67
N ILE A 13 64.15 17.25 49.93
CA ILE A 13 63.34 17.52 51.15
C ILE A 13 63.37 18.92 51.84
N PRO A 14 62.18 19.47 52.19
CA PRO A 14 61.81 19.58 53.62
C PRO A 14 60.41 19.05 53.97
N SER A 15 60.22 18.93 55.28
CA SER A 15 59.29 18.16 56.11
C SER A 15 57.80 18.55 56.09
N ARG A 16 57.00 17.56 56.51
CA ARG A 16 55.58 17.62 56.88
C ARG A 16 55.27 18.77 57.87
N ASP A 17 54.18 19.47 57.61
CA ASP A 17 53.26 19.88 58.67
C ASP A 17 51.80 19.70 58.24
N ARG A 18 51.00 19.26 59.20
CA ARG A 18 49.63 18.78 59.06
C ARG A 18 48.68 19.96 59.28
N VAL A 19 47.90 20.37 58.27
CA VAL A 19 46.80 21.34 58.46
C VAL A 19 45.48 20.70 58.03
N VAL A 20 44.58 20.63 59.02
CA VAL A 20 43.23 20.09 58.98
C VAL A 20 42.27 21.07 58.30
N MET A 21 41.32 20.52 57.56
CA MET A 21 40.08 21.08 57.01
C MET A 21 39.62 22.47 57.51
N ARG A 22 39.19 23.30 56.55
CA ARG A 22 37.80 23.78 56.51
C ARG A 22 37.41 24.26 55.10
N SER A 23 36.71 23.39 54.37
CA SER A 23 36.06 23.71 53.11
C SER A 23 34.85 24.63 53.36
N ARG A 24 34.96 25.90 52.96
CA ARG A 24 33.82 26.79 52.70
C ARG A 24 33.47 26.71 51.22
N ARG A 25 32.66 25.74 50.82
CA ARG A 25 32.08 25.72 49.47
C ARG A 25 30.74 24.98 49.46
N ASN A 26 29.67 25.64 49.93
CA ASN A 26 28.31 25.23 49.56
C ASN A 26 27.24 26.26 49.95
N ARG A 27 27.08 27.31 49.14
CA ARG A 27 25.87 28.15 49.16
C ARG A 27 25.28 28.44 47.78
N TYR A 28 26.00 28.14 46.70
CA TYR A 28 25.57 28.40 45.34
C TYR A 28 25.07 27.16 44.57
N VAL A 29 25.22 25.95 45.11
CA VAL A 29 24.75 24.70 44.48
C VAL A 29 23.32 24.34 44.92
N THR A 30 22.89 24.78 46.10
CA THR A 30 21.54 24.53 46.61
C THR A 30 20.46 25.40 45.96
N ILE A 31 20.80 26.61 45.51
CA ILE A 31 19.81 27.55 44.93
C ILE A 31 19.41 27.15 43.50
N THR A 32 20.31 26.54 42.72
CA THR A 32 20.04 26.11 41.34
C THR A 32 19.17 24.84 41.25
N ILE A 33 19.24 23.95 42.23
CA ILE A 33 18.44 22.70 42.23
C ILE A 33 16.95 22.99 42.55
N VAL A 34 16.66 23.99 43.39
CA VAL A 34 15.27 24.34 43.76
C VAL A 34 14.51 24.99 42.59
N MET A 35 15.19 25.76 41.73
CA MET A 35 14.55 26.42 40.57
C MET A 35 14.24 25.45 39.42
N VAL A 36 15.05 24.39 39.22
CA VAL A 36 14.78 23.35 38.21
C VAL A 36 13.67 22.40 38.68
N GLY A 37 13.56 22.15 39.99
CA GLY A 37 12.44 21.38 40.57
C GLY A 37 11.07 22.07 40.46
N LEU A 38 11.02 23.41 40.54
CA LEU A 38 9.77 24.16 40.44
C LEU A 38 9.27 24.28 38.98
N ALA A 39 10.17 24.26 38.00
CA ALA A 39 9.81 24.23 36.57
C ALA A 39 9.32 22.85 36.08
N ILE A 40 9.69 21.77 36.77
CA ILE A 40 9.19 20.40 36.51
C ILE A 40 7.83 20.17 37.22
N PHE A 41 7.53 20.93 38.28
CA PHE A 41 6.23 20.85 38.97
C PHE A 41 5.12 21.72 38.36
N LEU A 42 5.45 22.78 37.60
CA LEU A 42 4.44 23.63 36.94
C LEU A 42 4.00 23.15 35.54
N SER A 43 4.66 22.17 34.94
CA SER A 43 4.23 21.54 33.66
C SER A 43 3.44 20.24 33.84
N ALA A 44 3.24 19.78 35.08
CA ALA A 44 2.52 18.55 35.39
C ALA A 44 1.00 18.75 35.68
N SER A 45 0.47 19.97 35.60
CA SER A 45 -0.95 20.26 35.92
C SER A 45 -1.83 20.69 34.73
N VAL A 46 -1.39 20.45 33.48
CA VAL A 46 -2.24 20.60 32.29
C VAL A 46 -2.22 19.36 31.41
N LEU A 47 -2.30 18.18 32.04
CA LEU A 47 -2.89 17.00 31.42
C LEU A 47 -4.19 16.73 32.17
N GLY A 48 -5.15 17.63 31.93
CA GLY A 48 -6.55 17.38 32.21
C GLY A 48 -6.91 16.02 31.65
N GLN A 49 -7.42 15.18 32.54
CA GLN A 49 -7.87 13.84 32.27
C GLN A 49 -8.81 13.85 31.05
N ILE A 50 -8.32 13.44 29.88
CA ILE A 50 -9.19 12.85 28.87
C ILE A 50 -9.43 11.42 29.35
N GLN A 51 -10.32 11.28 30.33
CA GLN A 51 -11.01 10.03 30.55
C GLN A 51 -11.88 9.82 29.31
N VAL A 52 -11.35 9.09 28.32
CA VAL A 52 -12.24 8.45 27.34
C VAL A 52 -13.06 7.47 28.16
N GLN A 53 -14.25 7.90 28.58
CA GLN A 53 -15.28 6.96 28.98
C GLN A 53 -15.52 6.10 27.75
N VAL A 54 -14.92 4.92 27.74
CA VAL A 54 -15.41 3.80 26.95
C VAL A 54 -16.80 3.55 27.51
N VAL A 55 -17.80 4.20 26.91
CA VAL A 55 -19.20 3.84 27.13
C VAL A 55 -19.24 2.37 26.77
N ALA A 56 -19.41 1.53 27.78
CA ALA A 56 -19.68 0.13 27.58
C ALA A 56 -20.85 0.08 26.59
N VAL A 57 -20.59 -0.45 25.38
CA VAL A 57 -21.63 -0.67 24.39
C VAL A 57 -22.62 -1.59 25.08
N GLY A 58 -23.71 -1.01 25.58
CA GLY A 58 -24.81 -1.76 26.15
C GLY A 58 -25.19 -2.80 25.10
N LYS A 59 -25.17 -4.07 25.48
CA LYS A 59 -25.79 -5.15 24.71
C LYS A 59 -27.31 -4.99 24.77
N THR A 60 -27.82 -3.80 24.44
CA THR A 60 -29.18 -3.66 23.97
C THR A 60 -29.21 -4.30 22.60
N PRO A 61 -29.95 -5.41 22.40
CA PRO A 61 -30.16 -5.92 21.06
C PRO A 61 -30.80 -4.78 20.28
N LEU A 62 -30.10 -4.27 19.27
CA LEU A 62 -30.74 -3.42 18.28
C LEU A 62 -31.83 -4.27 17.66
N LYS A 63 -33.07 -4.06 18.13
CA LYS A 63 -34.26 -4.64 17.54
C LYS A 63 -34.36 -3.96 16.17
N ARG A 64 -33.76 -4.59 15.16
CA ARG A 64 -33.82 -4.15 13.77
C ARG A 64 -35.28 -4.24 13.35
N ASN A 65 -36.03 -3.15 13.51
CA ASN A 65 -37.27 -2.97 12.79
C ASN A 65 -36.89 -2.97 11.31
N SER A 66 -37.45 -3.92 10.56
CA SER A 66 -37.24 -4.07 9.11
C SER A 66 -37.62 -2.80 8.33
N ASP A 67 -38.42 -1.93 8.94
CA ASP A 67 -39.05 -0.80 8.28
C ASP A 67 -38.18 0.46 8.34
N ASP A 68 -37.23 0.55 9.28
CA ASP A 68 -36.30 1.67 9.42
C ASP A 68 -35.06 1.54 8.50
N ALA A 69 -34.96 0.44 7.75
CA ALA A 69 -33.82 0.15 6.87
C ALA A 69 -33.85 0.87 5.50
N ARG A 70 -34.80 1.76 5.24
CA ARG A 70 -34.82 2.58 4.02
C ARG A 70 -34.14 3.94 4.25
N LEU A 71 -32.84 3.91 4.50
CA LEU A 71 -32.00 5.13 4.56
C LEU A 71 -31.69 5.73 3.18
N VAL A 72 -32.03 5.03 2.10
CA VAL A 72 -31.81 5.48 0.73
C VAL A 72 -33.16 5.74 0.09
N LYS A 73 -33.43 6.98 -0.32
CA LYS A 73 -34.57 7.27 -1.18
C LYS A 73 -34.31 6.63 -2.53
N VAL A 74 -35.17 5.68 -2.86
CA VAL A 74 -35.10 4.89 -4.07
C VAL A 74 -36.35 5.21 -4.88
N ASP A 75 -36.18 5.57 -6.15
CA ASP A 75 -37.28 5.91 -7.04
C ASP A 75 -38.14 4.68 -7.35
N LYS A 76 -39.24 4.89 -8.08
CA LYS A 76 -40.18 3.82 -8.46
C LYS A 76 -39.54 2.68 -9.27
N ASN A 77 -38.33 2.90 -9.82
CA ASN A 77 -37.59 1.97 -10.64
C ASN A 77 -36.41 1.33 -9.87
N GLY A 78 -36.25 1.60 -8.58
CA GLY A 78 -35.13 1.05 -7.80
C GLY A 78 -33.87 1.93 -7.81
N LYS A 79 -33.86 3.08 -8.49
CA LYS A 79 -32.68 3.95 -8.60
C LYS A 79 -32.52 4.84 -7.37
N ILE A 80 -31.30 5.05 -6.91
CA ILE A 80 -31.01 5.99 -5.81
C ILE A 80 -31.38 7.41 -6.26
N GLU A 81 -32.35 8.05 -5.60
CA GLU A 81 -32.87 9.39 -5.97
C GLU A 81 -31.84 10.49 -5.75
N ILE A 82 -31.02 10.37 -4.69
CA ILE A 82 -29.99 11.35 -4.35
C ILE A 82 -28.68 10.59 -4.06
N PRO A 83 -27.73 10.55 -5.00
CA PRO A 83 -26.44 9.92 -4.74
C PRO A 83 -25.66 10.72 -3.69
N LEU A 84 -24.99 10.01 -2.78
CA LEU A 84 -24.05 10.60 -1.80
C LEU A 84 -22.70 11.00 -2.44
N VAL A 85 -22.61 10.93 -3.77
CA VAL A 85 -21.41 11.21 -4.55
C VAL A 85 -21.74 12.21 -5.64
N GLU A 86 -20.76 13.05 -6.00
CA GLU A 86 -20.89 13.94 -7.15
C GLU A 86 -20.90 13.11 -8.44
N VAL A 87 -22.04 13.14 -9.13
CA VAL A 87 -22.22 12.50 -10.43
C VAL A 87 -22.08 13.55 -11.51
N ASP A 88 -21.09 13.39 -12.37
CA ASP A 88 -20.88 14.27 -13.50
C ASP A 88 -21.41 13.62 -14.78
N GLU A 89 -22.56 14.09 -15.24
CA GLU A 89 -23.20 13.61 -16.45
C GLU A 89 -22.37 13.93 -17.71
N GLN A 90 -21.60 15.03 -17.72
CA GLN A 90 -20.74 15.33 -18.86
C GLN A 90 -19.63 14.30 -19.00
N VAL A 91 -19.10 13.80 -17.88
CA VAL A 91 -18.04 12.80 -17.93
C VAL A 91 -18.53 11.43 -18.42
N SER A 92 -19.78 11.08 -18.15
CA SER A 92 -20.38 9.88 -18.74
C SER A 92 -20.41 9.95 -20.28
N LYS A 93 -20.59 11.14 -20.88
CA LYS A 93 -20.56 11.32 -22.34
C LYS A 93 -19.18 11.01 -22.92
N TYR A 94 -18.09 11.37 -22.25
CA TYR A 94 -16.74 11.03 -22.71
C TYR A 94 -16.49 9.51 -22.73
N LEU A 95 -17.03 8.77 -21.76
CA LEU A 95 -16.94 7.31 -21.75
C LEU A 95 -17.68 6.69 -22.95
N GLU A 96 -18.88 7.18 -23.25
CA GLU A 96 -19.66 6.71 -24.41
C GLU A 96 -18.99 7.09 -25.74
N GLN A 97 -18.48 8.31 -25.85
CA GLN A 97 -17.70 8.75 -27.02
C GLN A 97 -16.49 7.85 -27.26
N ALA A 98 -15.72 7.52 -26.21
CA ALA A 98 -14.59 6.60 -26.34
C ALA A 98 -15.02 5.21 -26.83
N ARG A 99 -16.17 4.69 -26.36
CA ARG A 99 -16.72 3.40 -26.86
C ARG A 99 -17.09 3.47 -28.32
N GLU A 100 -17.76 4.54 -28.75
CA GLU A 100 -18.10 4.74 -30.17
C GLU A 100 -16.85 4.83 -31.05
N MET A 101 -15.82 5.55 -30.60
CA MET A 101 -14.54 5.64 -31.30
C MET A 101 -13.85 4.28 -31.42
N ILE A 102 -13.87 3.45 -30.37
CA ILE A 102 -13.37 2.07 -30.43
C ILE A 102 -14.13 1.25 -31.48
N GLN A 103 -15.46 1.36 -31.54
CA GLN A 103 -16.28 0.66 -32.54
C GLN A 103 -15.96 1.12 -33.97
N LYS A 104 -15.70 2.41 -34.15
CA LYS A 104 -15.28 3.02 -35.43
C LYS A 104 -13.80 2.78 -35.76
N LYS A 105 -13.06 2.05 -34.91
CA LYS A 105 -11.61 1.81 -34.99
C LYS A 105 -10.74 3.07 -34.91
N ASP A 106 -11.30 4.18 -34.43
CA ASP A 106 -10.54 5.38 -34.10
C ASP A 106 -9.91 5.23 -32.71
N TYR A 107 -8.93 4.33 -32.61
CA TYR A 107 -8.34 3.96 -31.33
C TYR A 107 -7.53 5.09 -30.72
N ALA A 108 -6.87 5.93 -31.53
CA ALA A 108 -6.02 7.01 -31.04
C ALA A 108 -6.84 8.00 -30.18
N SER A 109 -7.94 8.51 -30.74
CA SER A 109 -8.84 9.44 -30.06
C SER A 109 -9.49 8.80 -28.82
N ALA A 110 -9.93 7.54 -28.94
CA ALA A 110 -10.51 6.82 -27.81
C ALA A 110 -9.53 6.67 -26.64
N ILE A 111 -8.30 6.27 -26.95
CA ILE A 111 -7.23 6.07 -25.95
C ILE A 111 -6.86 7.40 -25.28
N GLU A 112 -6.79 8.50 -26.04
CA GLU A 112 -6.51 9.82 -25.50
C GLU A 112 -7.58 10.26 -24.49
N ILE A 113 -8.86 10.12 -24.83
CA ILE A 113 -9.97 10.39 -23.92
C ILE A 113 -9.85 9.53 -22.66
N LEU A 114 -9.68 8.21 -22.81
CA LEU A 114 -9.63 7.29 -21.68
C LEU A 114 -8.44 7.59 -20.75
N GLN A 115 -7.28 7.92 -21.30
CA GLN A 115 -6.12 8.30 -20.50
C GLN A 115 -6.31 9.65 -19.80
N ALA A 116 -6.94 10.63 -20.46
CA ALA A 116 -7.28 11.90 -19.83
C ALA A 116 -8.23 11.69 -18.62
N LEU A 117 -9.20 10.79 -18.74
CA LEU A 117 -10.09 10.41 -17.63
C LEU A 117 -9.34 9.72 -16.48
N LEU A 118 -8.34 8.88 -16.76
CA LEU A 118 -7.47 8.29 -15.73
C LEU A 118 -6.59 9.32 -15.03
N ASN A 119 -6.19 10.38 -15.74
CA ASN A 119 -5.33 11.43 -15.21
C ASN A 119 -6.11 12.54 -14.50
N CYS A 120 -7.45 12.49 -14.51
CA CYS A 120 -8.28 13.50 -13.88
C CYS A 120 -8.06 13.50 -12.35
N PRO A 121 -7.64 14.63 -11.75
CA PRO A 121 -7.42 14.69 -10.31
C PRO A 121 -8.73 14.73 -9.51
N LYS A 122 -9.85 15.08 -10.16
CA LYS A 122 -11.16 15.15 -9.51
C LYS A 122 -11.76 13.75 -9.36
N GLN A 123 -12.17 13.39 -8.15
CA GLN A 123 -12.92 12.16 -7.89
C GLN A 123 -14.36 12.32 -8.36
N CYS A 124 -14.60 12.01 -9.64
CA CYS A 124 -15.94 11.98 -10.19
C CYS A 124 -16.46 10.53 -10.24
N TYR A 125 -17.77 10.36 -10.07
CA TYR A 125 -18.43 9.07 -10.06
C TYR A 125 -19.47 8.95 -11.17
N VAL A 126 -19.68 7.72 -11.63
CA VAL A 126 -20.71 7.36 -12.60
C VAL A 126 -21.50 6.17 -12.09
N ALA A 127 -22.80 6.14 -12.40
CA ALA A 127 -23.66 5.02 -12.06
C ALA A 127 -23.23 3.76 -12.83
N THR A 128 -23.32 2.60 -12.18
CA THR A 128 -23.26 1.30 -12.84
C THR A 128 -24.53 1.04 -13.64
N SER A 129 -24.50 0.05 -14.53
CA SER A 129 -25.63 -0.31 -15.40
C SER A 129 -26.89 -0.73 -14.63
N ASP A 130 -26.73 -1.24 -13.40
CA ASP A 130 -27.84 -1.55 -12.50
C ASP A 130 -28.43 -0.32 -11.79
N GLY A 131 -27.81 0.87 -11.91
CA GLY A 131 -28.29 2.11 -11.31
C GLY A 131 -28.21 2.17 -9.77
N HIS A 132 -27.70 1.11 -9.13
CA HIS A 132 -27.66 0.98 -7.67
C HIS A 132 -26.28 1.23 -7.08
N ARG A 133 -25.22 1.22 -7.91
CA ARG A 133 -23.85 1.48 -7.47
C ARG A 133 -23.25 2.65 -8.24
N PHE A 134 -22.30 3.31 -7.60
CA PHE A 134 -21.50 4.36 -8.21
C PHE A 134 -20.04 3.96 -8.13
N VAL A 135 -19.32 4.11 -9.24
CA VAL A 135 -17.90 3.80 -9.32
C VAL A 135 -17.15 5.01 -9.85
N SER A 136 -15.87 5.11 -9.54
CA SER A 136 -15.06 6.21 -10.05
C SER A 136 -14.95 6.16 -11.58
N ILE A 137 -14.81 7.32 -12.19
CA ILE A 137 -14.57 7.42 -13.63
C ILE A 137 -13.26 6.75 -14.03
N ALA A 138 -12.22 6.85 -13.20
CA ALA A 138 -10.97 6.15 -13.43
C ALA A 138 -11.19 4.62 -13.51
N TYR A 139 -12.05 4.06 -12.65
CA TYR A 139 -12.42 2.65 -12.71
C TYR A 139 -13.12 2.31 -14.04
N LYS A 140 -14.07 3.14 -14.51
CA LYS A 140 -14.74 2.91 -15.80
C LYS A 140 -13.83 3.05 -17.01
N ALA A 141 -12.96 4.06 -17.03
CA ALA A 141 -11.99 4.22 -18.11
C ALA A 141 -11.03 3.02 -18.16
N MET A 142 -10.56 2.56 -17.00
CA MET A 142 -9.74 1.36 -16.88
C MET A 142 -10.48 0.09 -17.34
N GLU A 143 -11.76 -0.07 -16.98
CA GLU A 143 -12.60 -1.17 -17.43
C GLU A 143 -12.68 -1.21 -18.97
N ILE A 144 -12.88 -0.06 -19.62
CA ILE A 144 -12.89 0.07 -21.08
C ILE A 144 -11.52 -0.31 -21.67
N ILE A 145 -10.42 0.24 -21.15
CA ILE A 145 -9.05 -0.08 -21.61
C ILE A 145 -8.80 -1.59 -21.52
N SER A 146 -9.31 -2.25 -20.47
CA SER A 146 -9.17 -3.70 -20.29
C SER A 146 -9.80 -4.53 -21.41
N THR A 147 -10.76 -3.96 -22.14
CA THR A 147 -11.53 -4.61 -23.19
C THR A 147 -11.10 -4.19 -24.60
N LEU A 148 -10.04 -3.38 -24.72
CA LEU A 148 -9.54 -2.96 -26.02
C LEU A 148 -9.18 -4.17 -26.90
N PRO A 149 -9.53 -4.12 -28.20
CA PRO A 149 -9.02 -5.06 -29.20
C PRO A 149 -7.48 -5.08 -29.23
N ALA A 150 -6.90 -6.15 -29.78
CA ALA A 150 -5.45 -6.38 -29.73
C ALA A 150 -4.62 -5.28 -30.41
N ASP A 151 -5.08 -4.75 -31.55
CA ASP A 151 -4.51 -3.62 -32.28
C ASP A 151 -4.58 -2.31 -31.48
N ALA A 152 -5.73 -2.03 -30.85
CA ALA A 152 -5.91 -0.87 -29.96
C ALA A 152 -5.01 -0.97 -28.71
N MET A 153 -4.90 -2.15 -28.09
CA MET A 153 -4.03 -2.38 -26.94
C MET A 153 -2.54 -2.25 -27.33
N ALA A 154 -2.15 -2.68 -28.52
CA ALA A 154 -0.80 -2.47 -29.04
C ALA A 154 -0.49 -0.97 -29.20
N LEU A 155 -1.45 -0.19 -29.70
CA LEU A 155 -1.33 1.27 -29.77
C LEU A 155 -1.23 1.90 -28.37
N TYR A 156 -2.08 1.49 -27.42
CA TYR A 156 -2.04 1.97 -26.03
C TYR A 156 -0.66 1.78 -25.41
N ARG A 157 -0.08 0.58 -25.55
CA ARG A 157 1.28 0.28 -25.07
C ARG A 157 2.34 1.10 -25.78
N ARG A 158 2.25 1.28 -27.10
CA ARG A 158 3.18 2.13 -27.85
C ARG A 158 3.20 3.56 -27.32
N LEU A 159 2.04 4.10 -26.93
CA LEU A 159 1.90 5.46 -26.42
C LEU A 159 2.38 5.60 -24.97
N TYR A 160 2.09 4.63 -24.10
CA TYR A 160 2.25 4.81 -22.64
C TYR A 160 3.28 3.92 -21.95
N ASP A 161 3.80 2.86 -22.58
CA ASP A 161 4.89 2.06 -22.01
C ASP A 161 6.14 2.91 -21.69
N PRO A 162 6.56 3.91 -22.51
CA PRO A 162 7.72 4.74 -22.17
C PRO A 162 7.56 5.50 -20.85
N THR A 163 6.35 6.04 -20.59
CA THR A 163 6.04 6.76 -19.34
C THR A 163 5.97 5.80 -18.16
N ALA A 164 5.23 4.70 -18.32
CA ALA A 164 5.10 3.68 -17.28
C ALA A 164 6.46 3.08 -16.89
N LYS A 165 7.35 2.83 -17.87
CA LYS A 165 8.73 2.37 -17.63
C LYS A 165 9.52 3.34 -16.76
N ARG A 166 9.49 4.64 -17.08
CA ARG A 166 10.22 5.67 -16.33
C ARG A 166 9.71 5.74 -14.89
N MET A 167 8.39 5.75 -14.72
CA MET A 167 7.77 5.74 -13.39
C MET A 167 8.12 4.49 -12.60
N PHE A 168 8.03 3.31 -13.23
CA PHE A 168 8.34 2.04 -12.57
C PHE A 168 9.80 1.97 -12.12
N ASN A 169 10.75 2.36 -12.98
CA ASN A 169 12.16 2.38 -12.63
C ASN A 169 12.44 3.29 -11.42
N LEU A 170 11.87 4.50 -11.42
CA LEU A 170 11.99 5.44 -10.30
C LEU A 170 11.39 4.86 -9.01
N ALA A 171 10.21 4.25 -9.12
CA ALA A 171 9.54 3.65 -7.97
C ALA A 171 10.29 2.43 -7.43
N ALA A 172 10.84 1.59 -8.30
CA ALA A 172 11.60 0.41 -7.92
C ALA A 172 12.93 0.75 -7.25
N GLU A 173 13.61 1.81 -7.69
CA GLU A 173 14.84 2.31 -7.06
C GLU A 173 14.60 2.81 -5.63
N ARG A 174 13.44 3.45 -5.40
CA ARG A 174 13.13 4.11 -4.12
C ARG A 174 12.16 3.35 -3.23
N LEU A 175 11.63 2.22 -3.71
CA LEU A 175 10.46 1.54 -3.14
C LEU A 175 9.29 2.52 -2.90
N ASP A 176 9.06 3.43 -3.85
CA ASP A 176 8.06 4.49 -3.73
C ASP A 176 6.65 3.95 -4.00
N GLU A 177 5.93 3.69 -2.92
CA GLU A 177 4.56 3.18 -2.94
C GLU A 177 3.60 4.12 -3.70
N SER A 178 3.77 5.44 -3.57
CA SER A 178 2.88 6.41 -4.20
C SER A 178 2.95 6.32 -5.71
N ILE A 179 4.16 6.23 -6.26
CA ILE A 179 4.36 6.10 -7.71
C ILE A 179 3.84 4.75 -8.20
N LEU A 180 4.02 3.67 -7.44
CA LEU A 180 3.47 2.36 -7.81
C LEU A 180 1.94 2.41 -7.87
N ARG A 181 1.28 2.97 -6.84
CA ARG A 181 -0.19 3.13 -6.83
C ARG A 181 -0.66 3.93 -8.03
N ASP A 182 0.03 5.02 -8.38
CA ASP A 182 -0.25 5.81 -9.58
C ASP A 182 -0.16 4.99 -10.88
N ILE A 183 0.83 4.10 -11.02
CA ILE A 183 0.92 3.18 -12.17
C ILE A 183 -0.27 2.22 -12.17
N THR A 184 -0.64 1.65 -11.03
CA THR A 184 -1.75 0.68 -10.94
C THR A 184 -3.12 1.27 -11.27
N VAL A 185 -3.25 2.60 -11.21
CA VAL A 185 -4.47 3.32 -11.57
C VAL A 185 -4.39 3.83 -13.01
N ARG A 186 -3.29 4.49 -13.40
CA ARG A 186 -3.21 5.24 -14.66
C ARG A 186 -2.60 4.48 -15.82
N TYR A 187 -1.80 3.45 -15.53
CA TYR A 187 -0.98 2.75 -16.53
C TYR A 187 -1.05 1.22 -16.38
N LEU A 188 -2.13 0.71 -15.79
CA LEU A 188 -2.24 -0.71 -15.43
C LEU A 188 -2.09 -1.68 -16.61
N TYR A 189 -2.58 -1.31 -17.79
CA TYR A 189 -2.56 -2.17 -18.98
C TYR A 189 -1.31 -1.99 -19.87
N THR A 190 -0.38 -1.14 -19.43
CA THR A 190 0.97 -1.08 -20.00
C THR A 190 1.75 -2.36 -19.68
N SER A 191 2.91 -2.54 -20.30
CA SER A 191 3.79 -3.68 -20.01
C SER A 191 4.39 -3.66 -18.59
N TYR A 192 4.25 -2.56 -17.84
CA TYR A 192 4.82 -2.37 -16.50
C TYR A 192 3.76 -2.35 -15.39
N GLY A 193 2.47 -2.47 -15.74
CA GLY A 193 1.40 -2.38 -14.75
C GLY A 193 1.31 -3.58 -13.81
N ASP A 194 1.57 -4.79 -14.30
CA ASP A 194 1.61 -6.00 -13.48
C ASP A 194 2.89 -6.09 -12.64
N ASP A 195 4.02 -5.62 -13.17
CA ASP A 195 5.27 -5.46 -12.41
C ASP A 195 5.10 -4.47 -11.26
N ALA A 196 4.45 -3.33 -11.50
CA ALA A 196 4.15 -2.34 -10.46
C ALA A 196 3.23 -2.92 -9.37
N LEU A 197 2.17 -3.65 -9.74
CA LEU A 197 1.32 -4.34 -8.77
C LEU A 197 2.09 -5.40 -7.97
N ASN A 198 2.96 -6.17 -8.62
CA ASN A 198 3.73 -7.21 -7.94
C ASN A 198 4.70 -6.62 -6.91
N LEU A 199 5.37 -5.52 -7.24
CA LEU A 199 6.25 -4.80 -6.31
C LEU A 199 5.46 -4.11 -5.20
N LEU A 200 4.33 -3.46 -5.53
CA LEU A 200 3.44 -2.86 -4.54
C LEU A 200 2.96 -3.91 -3.53
N GLY A 201 2.55 -5.09 -4.01
CA GLY A 201 2.15 -6.20 -3.14
C GLY A 201 3.28 -6.66 -2.21
N ALA A 202 4.53 -6.68 -2.68
CA ALA A 202 5.67 -7.02 -1.85
C ALA A 202 5.92 -5.98 -0.74
N ILE A 203 5.91 -4.69 -1.09
CA ILE A 203 6.06 -3.60 -0.11
C ILE A 203 4.96 -3.66 0.96
N LEU A 204 3.71 -3.88 0.54
CA LEU A 204 2.58 -3.99 1.46
C LEU A 204 2.68 -5.21 2.36
N PHE A 205 3.13 -6.35 1.82
CA PHE A 205 3.36 -7.56 2.60
C PHE A 205 4.42 -7.35 3.69
N ASP A 206 5.55 -6.71 3.35
CA ASP A 206 6.63 -6.41 4.29
C ASP A 206 6.17 -5.46 5.40
N ARG A 207 5.16 -4.63 5.14
CA ARG A 207 4.53 -3.72 6.12
C ARG A 207 3.43 -4.40 6.96
N GLY A 208 3.13 -5.67 6.71
CA GLY A 208 2.04 -6.40 7.38
C GLY A 208 0.65 -6.09 6.84
N GLU A 209 0.53 -5.37 5.72
CA GLU A 209 -0.74 -5.04 5.06
C GLU A 209 -1.21 -6.20 4.16
N PHE A 210 -1.36 -7.37 4.76
CA PHE A 210 -1.51 -8.65 4.05
C PHE A 210 -2.74 -8.72 3.13
N THR A 211 -3.88 -8.15 3.52
CA THR A 211 -5.09 -8.10 2.68
C THR A 211 -4.81 -7.36 1.37
N GLN A 212 -4.20 -6.17 1.43
CA GLN A 212 -3.90 -5.37 0.25
C GLN A 212 -2.80 -6.03 -0.62
N ALA A 213 -1.83 -6.69 0.01
CA ALA A 213 -0.82 -7.47 -0.71
C ALA A 213 -1.44 -8.61 -1.53
N ALA A 214 -2.35 -9.38 -0.91
CA ALA A 214 -3.09 -10.45 -1.57
C ALA A 214 -3.92 -9.91 -2.75
N GLU A 215 -4.63 -8.80 -2.57
CA GLU A 215 -5.41 -8.14 -3.63
C GLU A 215 -4.54 -7.72 -4.83
N CYS A 216 -3.35 -7.14 -4.57
CA CYS A 216 -2.40 -6.76 -5.61
C CYS A 216 -2.00 -7.98 -6.46
N TRP A 217 -1.59 -9.07 -5.80
CA TRP A 217 -1.14 -10.28 -6.49
C TRP A 217 -2.29 -11.03 -7.19
N GLN A 218 -3.50 -11.05 -6.63
CA GLN A 218 -4.68 -11.55 -7.32
C GLN A 218 -4.97 -10.76 -8.60
N ARG A 219 -4.74 -9.44 -8.58
CA ARG A 219 -4.89 -8.59 -9.76
C ARG A 219 -3.82 -8.89 -10.82
N VAL A 220 -2.56 -9.10 -10.43
CA VAL A 220 -1.50 -9.59 -11.33
C VAL A 220 -1.92 -10.91 -11.98
N LEU A 221 -2.44 -11.86 -11.20
CA LEU A 221 -2.86 -13.18 -11.69
C LEU A 221 -3.95 -13.06 -12.76
N ARG A 222 -4.97 -12.22 -12.51
CA ARG A 222 -6.05 -11.94 -13.46
C ARG A 222 -5.53 -11.31 -14.75
N LEU A 223 -4.61 -10.35 -14.66
CA LEU A 223 -4.04 -9.67 -15.83
C LEU A 223 -3.24 -10.64 -16.70
N ARG A 224 -2.37 -11.47 -16.10
CA ARG A 224 -1.53 -12.43 -16.81
C ARG A 224 -2.36 -13.52 -17.50
N ARG A 225 -3.41 -14.01 -16.84
CA ARG A 225 -4.37 -14.96 -17.43
C ARG A 225 -5.23 -14.37 -18.55
N LYS A 226 -5.45 -13.05 -18.60
CA LYS A 226 -6.19 -12.41 -19.71
C LYS A 226 -5.30 -12.12 -20.92
N GLY A 227 -4.02 -11.79 -20.69
CA GLY A 227 -3.14 -11.18 -21.69
C GLY A 227 -2.49 -12.09 -22.75
N SER A 228 -2.97 -13.31 -23.02
CA SER A 228 -2.35 -14.27 -23.96
C SER A 228 -0.85 -14.56 -23.72
N ARG A 229 -0.28 -14.14 -22.58
CA ARG A 229 1.09 -14.48 -22.12
C ARG A 229 1.15 -15.89 -21.49
N ILE A 230 0.05 -16.65 -21.63
CA ILE A 230 -0.32 -17.77 -20.75
C ILE A 230 0.59 -18.98 -20.90
N GLU A 231 1.28 -19.16 -22.03
CA GLU A 231 2.07 -20.37 -22.19
C GLU A 231 3.47 -20.31 -21.55
N LYS A 232 4.00 -19.11 -21.27
CA LYS A 232 5.44 -18.95 -21.01
C LYS A 232 5.89 -18.80 -19.56
N ASP A 233 4.99 -18.84 -18.56
CA ASP A 233 5.47 -18.72 -17.17
C ASP A 233 4.61 -19.36 -16.09
N LYS A 234 4.42 -20.69 -16.21
CA LYS A 234 3.81 -21.51 -15.14
C LYS A 234 4.49 -21.33 -13.78
N LEU A 235 5.80 -21.09 -13.77
CA LEU A 235 6.58 -20.86 -12.56
C LEU A 235 6.17 -19.57 -11.86
N ASN A 236 6.09 -18.46 -12.59
CA ASN A 236 5.63 -17.19 -12.02
C ASN A 236 4.19 -17.25 -11.53
N GLU A 237 3.33 -18.04 -12.18
CA GLU A 237 1.97 -18.28 -11.68
C GLU A 237 1.96 -19.05 -10.36
N ALA A 238 2.74 -20.13 -10.24
CA ALA A 238 2.86 -20.88 -9.00
C ALA A 238 3.35 -20.01 -7.83
N VAL A 239 4.40 -19.21 -8.07
CA VAL A 239 4.94 -18.27 -7.06
C VAL A 239 3.89 -17.23 -6.67
N LEU A 240 3.10 -16.72 -7.62
CA LEU A 240 2.06 -15.75 -7.32
C LEU A 240 0.92 -16.36 -6.51
N LEU A 241 0.50 -17.59 -6.81
CA LEU A 241 -0.49 -18.33 -6.02
C LEU A 241 0.03 -18.58 -4.59
N SER A 242 1.30 -18.95 -4.43
CA SER A 242 1.95 -19.08 -3.12
C SER A 242 1.88 -17.77 -2.32
N LYS A 243 2.29 -16.65 -2.92
CA LYS A 243 2.20 -15.32 -2.31
C LYS A 243 0.76 -14.97 -1.87
N ILE A 244 -0.23 -15.22 -2.72
CA ILE A 244 -1.65 -14.97 -2.41
C ILE A 244 -2.10 -15.85 -1.23
N ALA A 245 -1.76 -17.14 -1.23
CA ALA A 245 -2.14 -18.06 -0.16
C ALA A 245 -1.58 -17.62 1.19
N VAL A 246 -0.27 -17.33 1.25
CA VAL A 246 0.40 -16.89 2.49
C VAL A 246 -0.17 -15.56 2.97
N ALA A 247 -0.30 -14.56 2.09
CA ALA A 247 -0.88 -13.28 2.48
C ALA A 247 -2.34 -13.39 2.93
N SER A 248 -3.16 -14.21 2.27
CA SER A 248 -4.56 -14.41 2.68
C SER A 248 -4.63 -15.09 4.05
N TYR A 249 -3.78 -16.09 4.31
CA TYR A 249 -3.71 -16.75 5.61
C TYR A 249 -3.31 -15.77 6.72
N LEU A 250 -2.26 -14.97 6.49
CA LEU A 250 -1.80 -13.95 7.45
C LEU A 250 -2.82 -12.82 7.66
N ALA A 251 -3.64 -12.53 6.65
CA ALA A 251 -4.77 -11.60 6.76
C ALA A 251 -5.99 -12.19 7.51
N GLY A 252 -5.98 -13.49 7.84
CA GLY A 252 -7.12 -14.20 8.44
C GLY A 252 -8.20 -14.64 7.44
N ASP A 253 -8.00 -14.43 6.13
CA ASP A 253 -8.86 -14.95 5.06
C ASP A 253 -8.47 -16.40 4.72
N THR A 254 -8.82 -17.31 5.64
CA THR A 254 -8.54 -18.74 5.53
C THR A 254 -9.24 -19.38 4.33
N ASP A 255 -10.42 -18.87 3.97
CA ASP A 255 -11.20 -19.39 2.84
C ASP A 255 -10.46 -19.19 1.52
N THR A 256 -9.95 -17.97 1.28
CA THR A 256 -9.13 -17.69 0.09
C THR A 256 -7.82 -18.47 0.14
N ALA A 257 -7.15 -18.51 1.29
CA ALA A 257 -5.89 -19.24 1.43
C ALA A 257 -6.04 -20.72 1.05
N GLU A 258 -7.05 -21.41 1.59
CA GLU A 258 -7.31 -22.82 1.28
C GLU A 258 -7.66 -23.05 -0.20
N LYS A 259 -8.51 -22.20 -0.78
CA LYS A 259 -8.89 -22.32 -2.19
C LYS A 259 -7.68 -22.19 -3.10
N VAL A 260 -6.80 -21.23 -2.81
CA VAL A 260 -5.58 -20.98 -3.57
C VAL A 260 -4.55 -22.10 -3.38
N LEU A 261 -4.38 -22.61 -2.14
CA LEU A 261 -3.52 -23.78 -1.88
C LEU A 261 -3.99 -25.04 -2.62
N LYS A 262 -5.29 -25.31 -2.62
CA LYS A 262 -5.88 -26.43 -3.39
C LYS A 262 -5.61 -26.27 -4.89
N LEU A 263 -5.70 -25.04 -5.40
CA LEU A 263 -5.38 -24.75 -6.81
C LEU A 263 -3.88 -24.95 -7.11
N LEU A 264 -3.00 -24.44 -6.24
CA LEU A 264 -1.55 -24.58 -6.34
C LEU A 264 -1.14 -26.06 -6.35
N ARG A 265 -1.67 -26.85 -5.41
CA ARG A 265 -1.43 -28.30 -5.35
C ARG A 265 -1.88 -29.02 -6.62
N ARG A 266 -3.06 -28.66 -7.15
CA ARG A 266 -3.64 -29.34 -8.32
C ARG A 266 -2.90 -29.03 -9.62
N GLN A 267 -2.39 -27.80 -9.77
CA GLN A 267 -1.84 -27.31 -11.04
C GLN A 267 -0.32 -27.20 -11.06
N PHE A 268 0.34 -27.15 -9.90
CA PHE A 268 1.76 -26.82 -9.75
C PHE A 268 2.42 -27.61 -8.60
N SER A 269 2.02 -28.87 -8.38
CA SER A 269 2.52 -29.72 -7.27
C SER A 269 4.03 -29.91 -7.27
N ASP A 270 4.67 -29.84 -8.42
CA ASP A 270 6.09 -30.08 -8.67
C ASP A 270 6.87 -28.80 -9.05
N ALA A 271 6.20 -27.65 -9.10
CA ALA A 271 6.84 -26.39 -9.45
C ALA A 271 7.92 -26.03 -8.43
N ARG A 272 9.12 -25.69 -8.92
CA ARG A 272 10.25 -25.27 -8.08
C ARG A 272 10.69 -23.85 -8.42
N ALA A 273 10.83 -23.02 -7.40
CA ALA A 273 11.26 -21.64 -7.52
C ALA A 273 12.30 -21.31 -6.46
N LYS A 274 13.07 -20.24 -6.70
CA LYS A 274 13.91 -19.61 -5.69
C LYS A 274 13.05 -18.88 -4.66
N LEU A 275 12.79 -19.52 -3.53
CA LEU A 275 12.07 -18.97 -2.38
C LEU A 275 13.04 -18.82 -1.20
N ALA A 276 13.01 -17.66 -0.54
CA ALA A 276 13.95 -17.32 0.55
C ALA A 276 15.44 -17.58 0.19
N GLY A 277 15.82 -17.37 -1.08
CA GLY A 277 17.17 -17.55 -1.57
C GLY A 277 17.57 -18.99 -1.95
N LYS A 278 16.68 -19.99 -1.79
CA LYS A 278 16.95 -21.41 -2.09
C LYS A 278 15.95 -21.96 -3.12
N GLU A 279 16.38 -22.91 -3.94
CA GLU A 279 15.48 -23.63 -4.86
C GLU A 279 14.61 -24.63 -4.09
N GLN A 280 13.32 -24.35 -4.02
CA GLN A 280 12.35 -25.09 -3.20
C GLN A 280 11.11 -25.41 -4.01
N ASN A 281 10.42 -26.50 -3.65
CA ASN A 281 9.10 -26.77 -4.17
C ASN A 281 8.14 -25.67 -3.66
N VAL A 282 7.43 -25.03 -4.58
CA VAL A 282 6.57 -23.88 -4.27
C VAL A 282 5.42 -24.30 -3.37
N PHE A 283 4.76 -25.43 -3.67
CA PHE A 283 3.65 -25.92 -2.87
C PHE A 283 4.09 -26.36 -1.47
N GLU A 284 5.19 -27.09 -1.33
CA GLU A 284 5.67 -27.55 -0.01
C GLU A 284 6.15 -26.40 0.89
N TYR A 285 6.61 -25.29 0.30
CA TYR A 285 7.02 -24.10 1.05
C TYR A 285 5.86 -23.23 1.51
N THR A 286 4.72 -23.28 0.80
CA THR A 286 3.55 -22.40 1.02
C THR A 286 2.68 -22.91 2.15
#